data_AF-A0A839LE51-F1
#
_entry.id   AF-A0A839LE51-F1
#
_cell.length_a   1.000
_cell.length_b   1.000
_cell.length_c   1.000
_cell.angle_alpha   90.00
_cell.angle_beta   90.00
_cell.angle_gamma   90.00
#
_symmetry.space_group_name_H-M   'P 1'
#
loop_
_entity.id
_entity.type
_entity.pdbx_description
1 polymer ?
#
loop_
_entity_poly.entity_id
_entity_poly.type
_entity_poly.pdbx_seq_one_letter_code
_entity_poly.pdbx_strand_id
1 'polypeptide(L)'
;MAHQETNTATPQARIRVLTHRSEGQFDPAAWMKEGEHLFASAKVVRASWTVRRRKLSRNISRKAPSVRAWAELEGLPKASVLLLGYAMEMFLKAGLSKAYAGCPETLFDRDLRRYSHNFKELAKAVAFEATVQDKQDLNTLREMVLYDARYPVKPDAQNTAIELQTERASVIWSKAEFTRLRHLVLRVKAHVSKIDRDSMNPCSVTSIEMDDDGYVVYRVGGWLPPRVTYRFSTAQIAAGASTRESLKALAEAGQLALLGHYWGQAEFFEDDLGRVPKNEPVAPDGRKAIRRRKRSA
;
A
#
# COMPACT_ATOMS: atom_id res chain seq x y z
N MET A 1 60.25 -9.52 -17.30
CA MET A 1 59.06 -8.81 -17.80
C MET A 1 57.92 -9.11 -16.85
N ALA A 2 57.52 -8.12 -16.05
CA ALA A 2 56.47 -8.27 -15.06
C ALA A 2 55.12 -8.04 -15.73
N HIS A 3 54.23 -9.04 -15.68
CA HIS A 3 52.84 -8.88 -16.07
C HIS A 3 52.11 -8.17 -14.92
N GLN A 4 51.74 -6.91 -15.15
CA GLN A 4 50.74 -6.23 -14.34
C GLN A 4 49.36 -6.79 -14.71
N GLU A 5 48.79 -7.59 -13.82
CA GLU A 5 47.37 -7.92 -13.84
C GLU A 5 46.59 -6.65 -13.48
N THR A 6 46.03 -5.99 -14.48
CA THR A 6 45.06 -4.93 -14.28
C THR A 6 43.77 -5.56 -13.77
N ASN A 7 43.56 -5.50 -12.46
CA ASN A 7 42.31 -5.83 -11.78
C ASN A 7 41.24 -4.84 -12.24
N THR A 8 40.53 -5.16 -13.32
CA THR A 8 39.31 -4.45 -13.71
C THR A 8 38.20 -4.89 -12.78
N ALA A 9 38.06 -4.20 -11.65
CA ALA A 9 36.90 -4.33 -10.78
C ALA A 9 35.64 -4.05 -11.62
N THR A 10 34.80 -5.06 -11.78
CA THR A 10 33.47 -4.92 -12.37
C THR A 10 32.75 -3.80 -11.62
N PRO A 11 32.22 -2.76 -12.30
CA PRO A 11 31.47 -1.72 -11.61
C PRO A 11 30.31 -2.38 -10.85
N GLN A 12 30.31 -2.26 -9.52
CA GLN A 12 29.21 -2.73 -8.70
C GLN A 12 27.91 -2.10 -9.24
N ALA A 13 26.90 -2.95 -9.43
CA ALA A 13 25.61 -2.50 -9.91
C ALA A 13 25.01 -1.52 -8.88
N ARG A 14 24.97 -0.23 -9.23
CA ARG A 14 24.36 0.80 -8.37
C ARG A 14 22.95 0.39 -7.97
N ILE A 15 22.63 0.56 -6.69
CA ILE A 15 21.29 0.31 -6.17
C ILE A 15 20.32 1.26 -6.87
N ARG A 16 19.34 0.72 -7.59
CA ARG A 16 18.27 1.55 -8.17
C ARG A 16 17.35 2.01 -7.05
N VAL A 17 17.14 3.32 -6.98
CA VAL A 17 16.31 3.96 -5.96
C VAL A 17 15.12 4.67 -6.58
N LEU A 18 14.05 4.83 -5.80
CA LEU A 18 12.88 5.60 -6.21
C LEU A 18 13.25 7.08 -6.33
N THR A 19 13.04 7.65 -7.51
CA THR A 19 13.30 9.07 -7.80
C THR A 19 12.12 9.69 -8.53
N HIS A 20 12.18 11.00 -8.78
CA HIS A 20 11.21 11.69 -9.64
C HIS A 20 11.20 11.20 -11.10
N ARG A 21 12.20 10.40 -11.51
CA ARG A 21 12.31 9.80 -12.86
C ARG A 21 11.88 8.34 -12.90
N SER A 22 11.50 7.76 -11.77
CA SER A 22 10.99 6.40 -11.73
C SER A 22 9.71 6.27 -12.57
N GLU A 23 9.50 5.10 -13.17
CA GLU A 23 8.41 4.84 -14.10
C GLU A 23 7.51 3.69 -13.63
N GLY A 24 6.32 3.57 -14.23
CA GLY A 24 5.40 2.46 -13.97
C GLY A 24 4.96 2.40 -12.51
N GLN A 25 5.12 1.23 -11.87
CA GLN A 25 4.73 1.03 -10.47
C GLN A 25 5.59 1.83 -9.47
N PHE A 26 6.74 2.35 -9.89
CA PHE A 26 7.59 3.19 -9.07
C PHE A 26 7.25 4.69 -9.21
N ASP A 27 6.39 5.05 -10.17
CA ASP A 27 5.92 6.42 -10.38
C ASP A 27 4.64 6.70 -9.57
N PRO A 28 4.66 7.61 -8.56
CA PRO A 28 3.45 8.04 -7.87
C PRO A 28 2.39 8.66 -8.79
N ALA A 29 2.78 9.34 -9.89
CA ALA A 29 1.84 9.96 -10.81
C ALA A 29 1.05 8.92 -11.61
N ALA A 30 1.69 7.82 -12.03
CA ALA A 30 1.02 6.69 -12.68
C ALA A 30 -0.10 6.10 -11.79
N TRP A 31 0.18 5.86 -10.51
CA TRP A 31 -0.82 5.39 -9.55
C TRP A 31 -1.97 6.38 -9.36
N MET A 32 -1.66 7.68 -9.21
CA MET A 32 -2.70 8.72 -9.11
C MET A 32 -3.60 8.75 -10.35
N LYS A 33 -3.01 8.66 -11.54
CA LYS A 33 -3.75 8.65 -12.80
C LYS A 33 -4.67 7.43 -12.91
N GLU A 34 -4.19 6.25 -12.57
CA GLU A 34 -5.00 5.03 -12.59
C GLU A 34 -6.16 5.11 -11.57
N GLY A 35 -5.88 5.60 -10.36
CA GLY A 35 -6.92 5.84 -9.36
C GLY A 35 -8.02 6.79 -9.85
N GLU A 36 -7.66 7.84 -10.59
CA GLU A 36 -8.63 8.78 -11.18
C GLU A 36 -9.52 8.12 -12.24
N HIS A 37 -8.94 7.31 -13.12
CA HIS A 37 -9.71 6.58 -14.14
C HIS A 37 -10.73 5.64 -13.48
N LEU A 38 -10.29 4.87 -12.49
CA LEU A 38 -11.15 3.95 -11.75
C LEU A 38 -12.25 4.69 -10.97
N PHE A 39 -11.90 5.79 -10.32
CA PHE A 39 -12.85 6.63 -9.59
C PHE A 39 -13.90 7.26 -10.52
N ALA A 40 -13.49 7.73 -11.70
CA ALA A 40 -14.40 8.26 -12.70
C ALA A 40 -15.38 7.17 -13.19
N SER A 41 -14.85 6.00 -13.55
CA SER A 41 -15.62 4.83 -13.95
C SER A 41 -16.62 4.38 -12.87
N ALA A 42 -16.21 4.33 -11.61
CA ALA A 42 -17.06 3.97 -10.48
C ALA A 42 -18.31 4.87 -10.40
N LYS A 43 -18.15 6.18 -10.59
CA LYS A 43 -19.27 7.16 -10.59
C LYS A 43 -20.20 6.94 -11.78
N VAL A 44 -19.67 6.73 -12.98
CA VAL A 44 -20.47 6.52 -14.21
C VAL A 44 -21.30 5.25 -14.09
N VAL A 45 -20.70 4.17 -13.59
CA VAL A 45 -21.40 2.90 -13.34
C VAL A 45 -22.50 3.10 -12.29
N ARG A 46 -22.23 3.86 -11.21
CA ARG A 46 -23.25 4.17 -10.19
C ARG A 46 -24.42 4.97 -10.73
N ALA A 47 -24.13 6.00 -11.54
CA ALA A 47 -25.15 6.84 -12.14
C ALA A 47 -26.03 6.03 -13.11
N SER A 48 -25.41 5.20 -13.93
CA SER A 48 -26.09 4.28 -14.85
C SER A 48 -27.02 3.32 -14.10
N TRP A 49 -26.53 2.72 -13.02
CA TRP A 49 -27.35 1.87 -12.15
C TRP A 49 -28.55 2.63 -11.56
N THR A 50 -28.33 3.85 -11.06
CA THR A 50 -29.40 4.67 -10.47
C THR A 50 -30.52 4.96 -11.47
N VAL A 51 -30.17 5.27 -12.73
CA VAL A 51 -31.15 5.51 -13.80
C VAL A 51 -31.91 4.22 -14.13
N ARG A 52 -31.20 3.10 -14.29
CA ARG A 52 -31.80 1.79 -14.61
C ARG A 52 -32.73 1.29 -13.51
N ARG A 53 -32.30 1.38 -12.25
CA ARG A 53 -33.12 1.02 -11.08
C ARG A 53 -34.43 1.81 -11.07
N ARG A 54 -34.38 3.14 -11.28
CA ARG A 54 -35.59 3.98 -11.34
C ARG A 54 -36.52 3.59 -12.48
N LYS A 55 -35.97 3.31 -13.69
CA LYS A 55 -36.77 2.85 -14.84
C LYS A 55 -37.44 1.51 -14.54
N LEU A 56 -36.73 0.58 -13.91
CA LEU A 56 -37.26 -0.72 -13.55
C LEU A 56 -38.39 -0.62 -12.53
N SER A 57 -38.19 0.14 -11.44
CA SER A 57 -39.21 0.33 -10.40
C SER A 57 -40.52 0.90 -10.96
N ARG A 58 -40.47 1.75 -11.99
CA ARG A 58 -41.68 2.31 -12.64
C ARG A 58 -42.40 1.31 -13.55
N ASN A 59 -41.69 0.33 -14.09
CA ASN A 59 -42.21 -0.59 -15.10
C ASN A 59 -42.54 -1.97 -14.54
N ILE A 60 -42.12 -2.28 -13.30
CA ILE A 60 -42.27 -3.62 -12.70
C ILE A 60 -43.74 -4.05 -12.57
N SER A 61 -44.65 -3.09 -12.35
CA SER A 61 -46.10 -3.33 -12.31
C SER A 61 -46.72 -3.55 -13.68
N ARG A 62 -46.01 -3.22 -14.76
CA ARG A 62 -46.50 -3.28 -16.15
C ARG A 62 -45.93 -4.45 -16.93
N LYS A 63 -44.69 -4.86 -16.62
CA LYS A 63 -44.00 -5.96 -17.32
C LYS A 63 -42.91 -6.55 -16.43
N ALA A 64 -42.83 -7.89 -16.40
CA ALA A 64 -41.74 -8.60 -15.77
C ALA A 64 -40.38 -8.18 -16.38
N PRO A 65 -39.35 -7.87 -15.58
CA PRO A 65 -38.05 -7.51 -16.12
C PRO A 65 -37.39 -8.68 -16.85
N SER A 66 -36.62 -8.39 -17.89
CA SER A 66 -35.81 -9.42 -18.56
C SER A 66 -34.67 -9.90 -17.66
N VAL A 67 -34.18 -11.11 -17.91
CA VAL A 67 -33.00 -11.68 -17.22
C VAL A 67 -31.80 -10.73 -17.29
N ARG A 68 -31.56 -10.11 -18.46
CA ARG A 68 -30.51 -9.10 -18.64
C ARG A 68 -30.71 -7.88 -17.74
N ALA A 69 -31.94 -7.37 -17.64
CA ALA A 69 -32.24 -6.20 -16.82
C ALA A 69 -32.00 -6.49 -15.32
N TRP A 70 -32.30 -7.71 -14.87
CA TRP A 70 -31.98 -8.16 -13.52
C TRP A 70 -30.47 -8.28 -13.29
N ALA A 71 -29.74 -8.93 -14.20
CA ALA A 71 -28.28 -9.07 -14.10
C ALA A 71 -27.57 -7.70 -14.01
N GLU A 72 -28.01 -6.72 -14.80
CA GLU A 72 -27.48 -5.36 -14.74
C GLU A 72 -27.84 -4.64 -13.43
N LEU A 73 -29.04 -4.86 -12.89
CA LEU A 73 -29.47 -4.27 -11.62
C LEU A 73 -28.60 -4.75 -10.44
N GLU A 74 -28.21 -6.03 -10.45
CA GLU A 74 -27.39 -6.62 -9.40
C GLU A 74 -25.89 -6.39 -9.60
N GLY A 75 -25.43 -6.42 -10.86
CA GLY A 75 -24.00 -6.38 -11.21
C GLY A 75 -23.41 -4.97 -11.19
N LEU A 76 -24.10 -3.97 -11.74
CA LEU A 76 -23.58 -2.60 -11.82
C LEU A 76 -23.22 -1.98 -10.45
N PRO A 77 -24.02 -2.11 -9.37
CA PRO A 77 -23.64 -1.50 -8.11
C PRO A 77 -22.44 -2.21 -7.46
N LYS A 78 -22.29 -3.54 -7.67
CA LYS A 78 -21.08 -4.30 -7.25
C LYS A 78 -19.85 -3.80 -7.99
N ALA A 79 -19.92 -3.72 -9.33
CA ALA A 79 -18.83 -3.20 -10.15
C ALA A 79 -18.43 -1.77 -9.77
N SER A 80 -19.42 -0.92 -9.50
CA SER A 80 -19.19 0.46 -9.06
C SER A 80 -18.40 0.55 -7.74
N VAL A 81 -18.78 -0.24 -6.73
CA VAL A 81 -18.07 -0.25 -5.43
C VAL A 81 -16.69 -0.91 -5.55
N LEU A 82 -16.55 -1.95 -6.38
CA LEU A 82 -15.27 -2.58 -6.65
C LEU A 82 -14.27 -1.60 -7.28
N LEU A 83 -14.69 -0.86 -8.31
CA LEU A 83 -13.88 0.19 -8.93
C LEU A 83 -13.52 1.30 -7.94
N LEU A 84 -14.44 1.64 -7.03
CA LEU A 84 -14.18 2.62 -5.97
C LEU A 84 -13.12 2.11 -4.98
N GLY A 85 -13.15 0.82 -4.64
CA GLY A 85 -12.14 0.16 -3.81
C GLY A 85 -10.77 0.10 -4.49
N TYR A 86 -10.71 -0.21 -5.79
CA TYR A 86 -9.44 -0.14 -6.52
C TYR A 86 -8.91 1.28 -6.62
N ALA A 87 -9.76 2.29 -6.84
CA ALA A 87 -9.33 3.68 -6.82
C ALA A 87 -8.68 4.06 -5.48
N MET A 88 -9.27 3.65 -4.35
CA MET A 88 -8.69 3.81 -3.03
C MET A 88 -7.28 3.19 -2.94
N GLU A 89 -7.14 1.95 -3.39
CA GLU A 89 -5.87 1.23 -3.39
C GLU A 89 -4.80 1.96 -4.20
N MET A 90 -5.14 2.45 -5.40
CA MET A 90 -4.20 3.18 -6.25
C MET A 90 -3.74 4.49 -5.58
N PHE A 91 -4.66 5.27 -4.99
CA PHE A 91 -4.28 6.50 -4.29
C PHE A 91 -3.38 6.21 -3.09
N LEU A 92 -3.70 5.19 -2.30
CA LEU A 92 -2.87 4.79 -1.17
C LEU A 92 -1.47 4.33 -1.60
N LYS A 93 -1.37 3.55 -2.69
CA LYS A 93 -0.10 3.12 -3.26
C LYS A 93 0.72 4.28 -3.84
N ALA A 94 0.06 5.30 -4.39
CA ALA A 94 0.73 6.53 -4.80
C ALA A 94 1.35 7.27 -3.60
N GLY A 95 0.66 7.30 -2.45
CA GLY A 95 1.22 7.86 -1.22
C GLY A 95 2.38 7.00 -0.69
N LEU A 96 2.27 5.67 -0.80
CA LEU A 96 3.33 4.76 -0.40
C LEU A 96 4.60 4.97 -1.23
N SER A 97 4.50 5.10 -2.56
CA SER A 97 5.69 5.33 -3.39
C SER A 97 6.39 6.66 -3.05
N LYS A 98 5.62 7.71 -2.72
CA LYS A 98 6.18 8.97 -2.19
C LYS A 98 6.88 8.78 -0.84
N ALA A 99 6.29 7.98 0.06
CA ALA A 99 6.91 7.66 1.35
C ALA A 99 8.22 6.87 1.23
N TYR A 100 8.44 6.20 0.09
CA TYR A 100 9.66 5.44 -0.23
C TYR A 100 10.60 6.19 -1.17
N ALA A 101 10.40 7.49 -1.42
CA ALA A 101 11.33 8.29 -2.20
C ALA A 101 12.77 8.15 -1.64
N GLY A 102 13.74 7.92 -2.52
CA GLY A 102 15.14 7.67 -2.19
C GLY A 102 15.47 6.24 -1.75
N CYS A 103 14.46 5.40 -1.46
CA CYS A 103 14.67 3.99 -1.06
C CYS A 103 14.90 3.08 -2.27
N PRO A 104 15.54 1.90 -2.08
CA PRO A 104 15.71 0.92 -3.15
C PRO A 104 14.38 0.46 -3.76
N GLU A 105 14.34 0.27 -5.08
CA GLU A 105 13.17 -0.27 -5.80
C GLU A 105 12.79 -1.66 -5.29
N THR A 106 13.79 -2.50 -4.97
CA THR A 106 13.58 -3.85 -4.43
C THR A 106 12.88 -3.86 -3.08
N LEU A 107 13.21 -2.90 -2.21
CA LEU A 107 12.54 -2.71 -0.93
C LEU A 107 11.08 -2.30 -1.15
N PHE A 108 10.86 -1.31 -2.00
CA PHE A 108 9.51 -0.85 -2.30
C PHE A 108 8.66 -1.97 -2.90
N ASP A 109 9.19 -2.77 -3.83
CA ASP A 109 8.48 -3.90 -4.42
C ASP A 109 8.07 -4.96 -3.40
N ARG A 110 8.98 -5.30 -2.49
CA ARG A 110 8.70 -6.23 -1.37
C ARG A 110 7.55 -5.69 -0.53
N ASP A 111 7.65 -4.43 -0.13
CA ASP A 111 6.68 -3.84 0.80
C ASP A 111 5.34 -3.56 0.12
N LEU A 112 5.32 -3.16 -1.15
CA LEU A 112 4.11 -3.03 -1.97
C LEU A 112 3.33 -4.35 -2.00
N ARG A 113 4.01 -5.49 -2.14
CA ARG A 113 3.40 -6.83 -2.07
C ARG A 113 2.94 -7.18 -0.66
N ARG A 114 3.71 -6.81 0.37
CA ARG A 114 3.35 -7.04 1.78
C ARG A 114 2.09 -6.28 2.17
N TYR A 115 1.96 -5.02 1.76
CA TYR A 115 0.76 -4.23 1.98
C TYR A 115 -0.42 -4.77 1.16
N SER A 116 -0.21 -5.15 -0.11
CA SER A 116 -1.24 -5.70 -0.99
C SER A 116 -2.55 -4.89 -0.92
N HIS A 117 -3.65 -5.49 -0.50
CA HIS A 117 -4.97 -4.88 -0.33
C HIS A 117 -5.27 -4.42 1.12
N ASN A 118 -4.25 -4.28 1.97
CA ASN A 118 -4.42 -3.86 3.36
C ASN A 118 -4.54 -2.33 3.47
N PHE A 119 -5.75 -1.81 3.24
CA PHE A 119 -5.98 -0.36 3.17
C PHE A 119 -5.74 0.37 4.48
N LYS A 120 -5.93 -0.29 5.63
CA LYS A 120 -5.65 0.32 6.95
C LYS A 120 -4.15 0.54 7.14
N GLU A 121 -3.35 -0.48 6.86
CA GLU A 121 -1.90 -0.38 6.97
C GLU A 121 -1.30 0.57 5.94
N LEU A 122 -1.85 0.60 4.72
CA LEU A 122 -1.48 1.60 3.72
C LEU A 122 -1.83 3.04 4.18
N ALA A 123 -3.04 3.26 4.68
CA ALA A 123 -3.47 4.58 5.18
C ALA A 123 -2.56 5.06 6.33
N LYS A 124 -2.18 4.14 7.23
CA LYS A 124 -1.21 4.43 8.29
C LYS A 124 0.18 4.76 7.73
N ALA A 125 0.67 3.97 6.77
CA ALA A 125 1.99 4.17 6.15
C ALA A 125 2.12 5.52 5.43
N VAL A 126 1.00 6.08 4.95
CA VAL A 126 0.94 7.41 4.34
C VAL A 126 0.48 8.50 5.31
N ALA A 127 0.46 8.21 6.62
CA ALA A 127 0.03 9.11 7.68
C ALA A 127 -1.33 9.79 7.43
N PHE A 128 -2.28 9.06 6.85
CA PHE A 128 -3.65 9.54 6.72
C PHE A 128 -4.35 9.49 8.08
N GLU A 129 -4.81 10.65 8.56
CA GLU A 129 -5.54 10.79 9.83
C GLU A 129 -6.96 10.22 9.72
N ALA A 130 -7.05 8.90 9.81
CA ALA A 130 -8.32 8.18 9.73
C ALA A 130 -9.11 8.28 11.03
N THR A 131 -10.36 8.76 10.94
CA THR A 131 -11.34 8.64 12.03
C THR A 131 -11.72 7.18 12.30
N VAL A 132 -12.46 6.91 13.37
CA VAL A 132 -12.98 5.55 13.66
C VAL A 132 -13.85 5.05 12.50
N GLN A 133 -14.72 5.91 11.97
CA GLN A 133 -15.55 5.58 10.81
C GLN A 133 -14.71 5.30 9.56
N ASP A 134 -13.63 6.07 9.35
CA ASP A 134 -12.76 5.87 8.20
C ASP A 134 -12.08 4.51 8.24
N LYS A 135 -11.66 4.06 9.42
CA LYS A 135 -11.07 2.72 9.59
C LYS A 135 -12.08 1.61 9.26
N GLN A 136 -13.35 1.80 9.59
CA GLN A 136 -14.42 0.86 9.23
C GLN A 136 -14.64 0.87 7.71
N ASP A 137 -14.76 2.05 7.12
CA ASP A 137 -14.98 2.22 5.68
C ASP A 137 -13.79 1.72 4.82
N LEU A 138 -12.54 1.89 5.30
CA LEU A 138 -11.35 1.28 4.69
C LEU A 138 -11.46 -0.25 4.71
N ASN A 139 -11.98 -0.83 5.78
CA ASN A 139 -12.22 -2.27 5.86
C ASN A 139 -13.31 -2.69 4.87
N THR A 140 -14.43 -1.96 4.82
CA THR A 140 -15.51 -2.22 3.87
C THR A 140 -15.01 -2.21 2.42
N LEU A 141 -14.22 -1.21 2.03
CA LEU A 141 -13.64 -1.16 0.67
C LEU A 141 -12.66 -2.32 0.41
N ARG A 142 -11.86 -2.70 1.41
CA ARG A 142 -10.96 -3.87 1.32
C ARG A 142 -11.74 -5.17 1.11
N GLU A 143 -12.78 -5.41 1.90
CA GLU A 143 -13.60 -6.61 1.78
C GLU A 143 -14.34 -6.66 0.43
N MET A 144 -14.76 -5.52 -0.11
CA MET A 144 -15.34 -5.43 -1.47
C MET A 144 -14.34 -5.83 -2.56
N VAL A 145 -13.07 -5.43 -2.42
CA VAL A 145 -11.99 -5.76 -3.36
C VAL A 145 -11.54 -7.21 -3.25
N LEU A 146 -11.58 -7.79 -2.05
CA LEU A 146 -11.16 -9.17 -1.83
C LEU A 146 -12.28 -10.17 -2.12
N TYR A 147 -13.49 -9.89 -1.66
CA TYR A 147 -14.56 -10.88 -1.60
C TYR A 147 -15.93 -10.36 -2.04
N ASP A 148 -16.46 -9.31 -1.41
CA ASP A 148 -17.89 -9.06 -1.43
C ASP A 148 -18.45 -8.68 -2.81
N ALA A 149 -17.67 -7.94 -3.60
CA ALA A 149 -18.08 -7.57 -4.94
C ALA A 149 -17.68 -8.59 -6.02
N ARG A 150 -16.92 -9.65 -5.65
CA ARG A 150 -16.27 -10.58 -6.59
C ARG A 150 -16.82 -12.00 -6.54
N TYR A 151 -17.08 -12.52 -5.35
CA TYR A 151 -17.49 -13.90 -5.17
C TYR A 151 -18.94 -13.97 -4.67
N PRO A 152 -19.69 -15.02 -5.07
CA PRO A 152 -20.95 -15.35 -4.43
C PRO A 152 -20.80 -15.48 -2.91
N VAL A 153 -21.88 -15.23 -2.18
CA VAL A 153 -21.90 -15.45 -0.72
C VAL A 153 -21.72 -16.93 -0.41
N LYS A 154 -20.94 -17.23 0.61
CA LYS A 154 -20.80 -18.59 1.16
C LYS A 154 -21.60 -18.64 2.46
N PRO A 155 -22.65 -19.47 2.57
CA PRO A 155 -23.40 -19.62 3.82
C PRO A 155 -22.51 -20.19 4.93
N ASP A 156 -22.86 -19.87 6.17
CA ASP A 156 -22.18 -20.36 7.37
C ASP A 156 -23.17 -20.99 8.36
N ALA A 157 -22.68 -21.40 9.53
CA ALA A 157 -23.51 -22.11 10.52
C ALA A 157 -24.58 -21.22 11.17
N GLN A 158 -24.44 -19.89 11.04
CA GLN A 158 -25.30 -18.90 11.69
C GLN A 158 -26.23 -18.20 10.70
N ASN A 159 -25.87 -18.10 9.43
CA ASN A 159 -26.59 -17.32 8.43
C ASN A 159 -26.80 -18.09 7.12
N THR A 160 -28.00 -17.96 6.57
CA THR A 160 -28.36 -18.45 5.25
C THR A 160 -27.72 -17.60 4.14
N ALA A 161 -27.63 -18.15 2.94
CA ALA A 161 -27.16 -17.41 1.77
C ALA A 161 -28.01 -16.17 1.47
N ILE A 162 -29.33 -16.23 1.71
CA ILE A 162 -30.25 -15.11 1.46
C ILE A 162 -30.00 -13.97 2.43
N GLU A 163 -29.79 -14.26 3.72
CA GLU A 163 -29.50 -13.25 4.75
C GLU A 163 -28.18 -12.52 4.44
N LEU A 164 -27.12 -13.28 4.18
CA LEU A 164 -25.81 -12.72 3.81
C LEU A 164 -25.87 -11.90 2.52
N GLN A 165 -26.63 -12.35 1.53
CA GLN A 165 -26.81 -11.61 0.28
C GLN A 165 -27.59 -10.32 0.49
N THR A 166 -28.59 -10.33 1.37
CA THR A 166 -29.40 -9.15 1.71
C THR A 166 -28.57 -8.12 2.46
N GLU A 167 -27.80 -8.55 3.46
CA GLU A 167 -26.89 -7.70 4.22
C GLU A 167 -25.87 -7.03 3.28
N ARG A 168 -25.19 -7.82 2.45
CA ARG A 168 -24.23 -7.31 1.47
C ARG A 168 -24.89 -6.34 0.47
N ALA A 169 -26.07 -6.68 -0.03
CA ALA A 169 -26.80 -5.82 -0.95
C ALA A 169 -27.19 -4.50 -0.30
N SER A 170 -27.53 -4.48 1.00
CA SER A 170 -27.89 -3.26 1.73
C SER A 170 -26.76 -2.22 1.68
N VAL A 171 -25.51 -2.65 1.83
CA VAL A 171 -24.33 -1.79 1.74
C VAL A 171 -24.09 -1.36 0.29
N ILE A 172 -23.99 -2.34 -0.63
CA ILE A 172 -23.62 -2.08 -2.04
C ILE A 172 -24.67 -1.21 -2.74
N TRP A 173 -25.95 -1.38 -2.41
CA TRP A 173 -27.06 -0.69 -3.09
C TRP A 173 -27.43 0.63 -2.39
N SER A 174 -26.90 0.91 -1.19
CA SER A 174 -27.22 2.15 -0.49
C SER A 174 -26.54 3.36 -1.13
N LYS A 175 -27.34 4.39 -1.46
CA LYS A 175 -26.82 5.67 -1.96
C LYS A 175 -26.00 6.38 -0.88
N ALA A 176 -26.43 6.29 0.38
CA ALA A 176 -25.75 6.91 1.50
C ALA A 176 -24.36 6.28 1.72
N GLU A 177 -24.30 4.94 1.76
CA GLU A 177 -23.04 4.19 1.90
C GLU A 177 -22.07 4.53 0.77
N PHE A 178 -22.52 4.45 -0.50
CA PHE A 178 -21.66 4.80 -1.63
C PHE A 178 -21.14 6.23 -1.55
N THR A 179 -21.98 7.19 -1.12
CA THR A 179 -21.57 8.59 -0.99
C THR A 179 -20.53 8.76 0.12
N ARG A 180 -20.71 8.08 1.26
CA ARG A 180 -19.76 8.09 2.38
C ARG A 180 -18.40 7.51 1.95
N LEU A 181 -18.40 6.32 1.34
CA LEU A 181 -17.19 5.69 0.81
C LEU A 181 -16.50 6.58 -0.24
N ARG A 182 -17.27 7.23 -1.13
CA ARG A 182 -16.73 8.19 -2.11
C ARG A 182 -16.04 9.37 -1.43
N HIS A 183 -16.62 9.92 -0.37
CA HIS A 183 -16.01 11.03 0.37
C HIS A 183 -14.72 10.62 1.06
N LEU A 184 -14.65 9.41 1.60
CA LEU A 184 -13.40 8.87 2.14
C LEU A 184 -12.33 8.78 1.03
N VAL A 185 -12.64 8.19 -0.13
CA VAL A 185 -11.71 8.11 -1.27
C VAL A 185 -11.20 9.49 -1.70
N LEU A 186 -12.09 10.49 -1.78
CA LEU A 186 -11.71 11.85 -2.12
C LEU A 186 -10.79 12.50 -1.08
N ARG A 187 -11.01 12.25 0.22
CA ARG A 187 -10.13 12.75 1.28
C ARG A 187 -8.75 12.10 1.21
N VAL A 188 -8.66 10.79 1.00
CA VAL A 188 -7.38 10.09 0.82
C VAL A 188 -6.65 10.61 -0.42
N LYS A 189 -7.35 10.77 -1.56
CA LYS A 189 -6.79 11.38 -2.76
C LYS A 189 -6.24 12.79 -2.50
N ALA A 190 -7.00 13.62 -1.78
CA ALA A 190 -6.59 14.98 -1.45
C ALA A 190 -5.34 14.99 -0.55
N HIS A 191 -5.32 14.13 0.46
CA HIS A 191 -4.16 13.90 1.33
C HIS A 191 -2.92 13.50 0.53
N VAL A 192 -3.02 12.44 -0.26
CA VAL A 192 -1.90 11.93 -1.06
C VAL A 192 -1.43 12.92 -2.11
N SER A 193 -2.34 13.71 -2.70
CA SER A 193 -1.98 14.77 -3.65
C SER A 193 -1.08 15.83 -3.04
N LYS A 194 -1.27 16.16 -1.74
CA LYS A 194 -0.46 17.16 -1.03
C LYS A 194 0.95 16.67 -0.70
N ILE A 195 1.13 15.37 -0.53
CA ILE A 195 2.43 14.79 -0.18
C ILE A 195 3.47 15.23 -1.22
N ASP A 196 4.55 15.84 -0.75
CA ASP A 196 5.68 16.38 -1.51
C ASP A 196 5.33 17.45 -2.57
N ARG A 197 4.13 18.05 -2.51
CA ARG A 197 3.64 19.06 -3.48
C ARG A 197 3.12 20.34 -2.82
N ASP A 198 3.55 20.62 -1.59
CA ASP A 198 3.17 21.83 -0.86
C ASP A 198 4.42 22.63 -0.49
N SER A 199 4.52 23.85 -1.02
CA SER A 199 5.65 24.76 -0.73
C SER A 199 5.69 25.20 0.74
N MET A 200 4.57 25.12 1.46
CA MET A 200 4.50 25.43 2.89
C MET A 200 4.99 24.26 3.77
N ASN A 201 5.12 23.07 3.20
CA ASN A 201 5.66 21.89 3.88
C ASN A 201 6.58 21.12 2.89
N PRO A 202 7.75 21.69 2.54
CA PRO A 202 8.62 21.10 1.54
C PRO A 202 9.14 19.74 1.99
N CYS A 203 9.37 18.84 1.04
CA CYS A 203 10.02 17.57 1.30
C CYS A 203 11.54 17.69 1.11
N SER A 204 12.30 17.08 2.01
CA SER A 204 13.73 16.82 1.82
C SER A 204 13.97 15.32 1.95
N VAL A 205 14.69 14.76 0.99
CA VAL A 205 15.07 13.34 0.95
C VAL A 205 16.57 13.27 0.72
N THR A 206 17.25 12.49 1.56
CA THR A 206 18.67 12.18 1.40
C THR A 206 18.85 10.67 1.44
N SER A 207 19.67 10.16 0.54
CA SER A 207 20.07 8.76 0.47
C SER A 207 21.60 8.68 0.51
N ILE A 208 22.12 7.86 1.41
CA ILE A 208 23.55 7.64 1.62
C ILE A 208 23.82 6.15 1.53
N GLU A 209 24.74 5.76 0.66
CA GLU A 209 25.27 4.39 0.62
C GLU A 209 26.31 4.23 1.75
N MET A 210 26.29 3.08 2.42
CA MET A 210 27.25 2.72 3.46
C MET A 210 28.00 1.46 3.03
N ASP A 211 29.32 1.57 2.91
CA ASP A 211 30.17 0.48 2.41
C ASP A 211 29.66 -0.04 1.04
N ASP A 212 29.69 -1.36 0.83
CA ASP A 212 29.30 -1.98 -0.45
C ASP A 212 27.79 -2.24 -0.60
N ASP A 213 27.08 -2.46 0.52
CA ASP A 213 25.71 -2.96 0.52
C ASP A 213 24.80 -2.34 1.59
N GLY A 214 25.31 -1.44 2.44
CA GLY A 214 24.50 -0.71 3.40
C GLY A 214 23.91 0.56 2.79
N TYR A 215 22.86 1.10 3.42
CA TYR A 215 22.35 2.43 3.08
C TYR A 215 21.55 3.05 4.22
N VAL A 216 21.41 4.37 4.17
CA VAL A 216 20.47 5.15 4.99
C VAL A 216 19.74 6.12 4.09
N VAL A 217 18.42 6.04 4.11
CA VAL A 217 17.54 7.02 3.48
C VAL A 217 16.76 7.71 4.58
N TYR A 218 16.83 9.02 4.64
CA TYR A 218 15.96 9.78 5.51
C TYR A 218 15.16 10.79 4.71
N ARG A 219 13.89 10.97 5.11
CA ARG A 219 13.00 11.97 4.54
C ARG A 219 12.25 12.73 5.62
N VAL A 220 12.10 14.03 5.40
CA VAL A 220 11.43 14.96 6.31
C VAL A 220 10.52 15.90 5.52
N GLY A 221 9.41 16.30 6.15
CA GLY A 221 8.41 17.18 5.52
C GLY A 221 7.57 16.48 4.45
N GLY A 222 7.00 17.27 3.53
CA GLY A 222 6.08 16.77 2.51
C GLY A 222 4.78 16.21 3.06
N TRP A 223 4.29 16.72 4.20
CA TRP A 223 3.10 16.23 4.92
C TRP A 223 3.20 14.78 5.41
N LEU A 224 4.41 14.26 5.56
CA LEU A 224 4.65 12.95 6.15
C LEU A 224 5.56 13.07 7.39
N PRO A 225 5.40 12.18 8.37
CA PRO A 225 6.30 12.14 9.52
C PRO A 225 7.74 11.88 9.05
N PRO A 226 8.75 12.42 9.76
CA PRO A 226 10.13 12.07 9.52
C PRO A 226 10.31 10.55 9.50
N ARG A 227 10.98 10.03 8.48
CA ARG A 227 11.19 8.59 8.28
C ARG A 227 12.64 8.33 7.97
N VAL A 228 13.21 7.33 8.64
CA VAL A 228 14.53 6.75 8.35
C VAL A 228 14.33 5.32 7.91
N THR A 229 14.79 5.00 6.71
CA THR A 229 14.83 3.64 6.17
C THR A 229 16.28 3.26 5.97
N TYR A 230 16.74 2.18 6.59
CA TYR A 230 18.16 1.85 6.63
C TYR A 230 18.42 0.36 6.46
N ARG A 231 19.60 0.04 5.95
CA ARG A 231 20.18 -1.30 5.95
C ARG A 231 21.63 -1.20 6.43
N PHE A 232 21.98 -1.96 7.45
CA PHE A 232 23.38 -2.08 7.85
C PHE A 232 24.14 -2.85 6.77
N SER A 233 25.36 -2.41 6.49
CA SER A 233 26.24 -3.14 5.58
C SER A 233 26.66 -4.48 6.18
N THR A 234 27.08 -5.41 5.33
CA THR A 234 27.68 -6.68 5.77
C THR A 234 28.92 -6.43 6.65
N ALA A 235 29.72 -5.40 6.34
CA ALA A 235 30.89 -5.01 7.12
C ALA A 235 30.51 -4.54 8.54
N GLN A 236 29.48 -3.69 8.67
CA GLN A 236 28.97 -3.22 9.96
C GLN A 236 28.42 -4.39 10.81
N ILE A 237 27.73 -5.34 10.18
CA ILE A 237 27.22 -6.53 10.86
C ILE A 237 28.36 -7.39 11.38
N ALA A 238 29.37 -7.67 10.53
CA ALA A 238 30.54 -8.46 10.91
C ALA A 238 31.35 -7.82 12.05
N ALA A 239 31.43 -6.48 12.08
CA ALA A 239 32.09 -5.71 13.13
C ALA A 239 31.26 -5.55 14.41
N GLY A 240 30.02 -6.07 14.46
CA GLY A 240 29.11 -5.87 15.61
C GLY A 240 28.60 -4.43 15.77
N ALA A 241 28.74 -3.61 14.74
CA ALA A 241 28.35 -2.19 14.71
C ALA A 241 26.97 -1.94 14.09
N SER A 242 26.12 -2.98 13.99
CA SER A 242 24.78 -2.88 13.43
C SER A 242 23.76 -2.38 14.46
N THR A 243 24.01 -1.21 15.05
CA THR A 243 23.16 -0.60 16.09
C THR A 243 22.61 0.75 15.64
N ARG A 244 21.49 1.17 16.25
CA ARG A 244 20.88 2.48 15.93
C ARG A 244 21.76 3.62 16.42
N GLU A 245 22.55 3.39 17.45
CA GLU A 245 23.53 4.32 18.01
C GLU A 245 24.61 4.63 16.98
N SER A 246 25.06 3.63 16.20
CA SER A 246 26.00 3.85 15.09
C SER A 246 25.40 4.74 14.00
N LEU A 247 24.12 4.57 13.66
CA LEU A 247 23.42 5.47 12.74
C LEU A 247 23.26 6.89 13.31
N LYS A 248 23.03 7.00 14.62
CA LYS A 248 22.92 8.28 15.31
C LYS A 248 24.25 9.04 15.29
N ALA A 249 25.37 8.34 15.48
CA ALA A 249 26.69 8.93 15.40
C ALA A 249 26.98 9.53 14.00
N LEU A 250 26.54 8.86 12.93
CA LEU A 250 26.64 9.42 11.56
C LEU A 250 25.81 10.70 11.42
N ALA A 251 24.62 10.76 12.04
CA ALA A 251 23.81 11.97 12.06
C ALA A 251 24.44 13.12 12.85
N GLU A 252 24.97 12.82 14.04
CA GLU A 252 25.62 13.79 14.93
C GLU A 252 26.95 14.29 14.36
N ALA A 253 27.67 13.46 13.58
CA ALA A 253 28.87 13.85 12.84
C ALA A 253 28.58 14.78 11.64
N GLY A 254 27.31 15.17 11.42
CA GLY A 254 26.91 16.07 10.35
C GLY A 254 26.75 15.41 8.99
N GLN A 255 26.98 14.10 8.88
CA GLN A 255 26.79 13.36 7.62
C GLN A 255 25.30 13.18 7.28
N LEU A 256 24.40 13.31 8.28
CA LEU A 256 22.94 13.32 8.11
C LEU A 256 22.34 14.60 8.71
N ALA A 257 22.82 15.77 8.27
CA ALA A 257 22.61 17.07 8.91
C ALA A 257 21.16 17.43 9.31
N LEU A 258 20.16 17.03 8.51
CA LEU A 258 18.74 17.25 8.86
C LEU A 258 18.18 16.19 9.80
N LEU A 259 18.68 14.96 9.73
CA LEU A 259 18.16 13.87 10.55
C LEU A 259 18.44 14.10 12.04
N GLY A 260 19.57 14.71 12.40
CA GLY A 260 19.89 15.04 13.79
C GLY A 260 18.78 15.87 14.48
N HIS A 261 18.19 16.83 13.77
CA HIS A 261 17.11 17.67 14.30
C HIS A 261 15.79 16.90 14.48
N TYR A 262 15.51 15.93 13.61
CA TYR A 262 14.26 15.17 13.61
C TYR A 262 14.38 13.77 14.25
N TRP A 263 15.54 13.42 14.81
CA TRP A 263 15.83 12.06 15.29
C TRP A 263 14.76 11.53 16.26
N GLY A 264 14.36 12.35 17.25
CA GLY A 264 13.36 11.98 18.24
C GLY A 264 11.92 11.88 17.71
N GLN A 265 11.67 12.40 16.50
CA GLN A 265 10.37 12.35 15.83
C GLN A 265 10.34 11.32 14.69
N ALA A 266 11.50 10.75 14.34
CA ALA A 266 11.63 9.90 13.18
C ALA A 266 11.15 8.47 13.45
N GLU A 267 10.40 7.95 12.49
CA GLU A 267 10.06 6.54 12.43
C GLU A 267 11.18 5.76 11.73
N PHE A 268 11.63 4.67 12.36
CA PHE A 268 12.77 3.87 11.89
C PHE A 268 12.31 2.55 11.28
N PHE A 269 12.71 2.30 10.03
CA PHE A 269 12.40 1.10 9.26
C PHE A 269 13.70 0.44 8.81
N GLU A 270 13.93 -0.77 9.28
CA GLU A 270 15.07 -1.57 8.84
C GLU A 270 14.71 -2.40 7.61
N ASP A 271 15.54 -2.37 6.58
CA ASP A 271 15.51 -3.35 5.51
C ASP A 271 16.29 -4.59 5.95
N ASP A 272 15.55 -5.62 6.34
CA ASP A 272 16.05 -6.91 6.80
C ASP A 272 16.20 -7.94 5.67
N LEU A 273 16.13 -7.54 4.39
CA LEU A 273 16.36 -8.43 3.27
C LEU A 273 17.69 -9.18 3.44
N GLY A 274 17.61 -10.51 3.56
CA GLY A 274 18.76 -11.39 3.70
C GLY A 274 19.19 -11.71 5.14
N ARG A 275 18.58 -11.11 6.17
CA ARG A 275 18.82 -11.55 7.55
C ARG A 275 18.04 -12.83 7.85
N VAL A 276 18.75 -13.87 8.24
CA VAL A 276 18.12 -15.03 8.89
C VAL A 276 17.52 -14.52 10.21
N PRO A 277 16.21 -14.73 10.46
CA PRO A 277 15.59 -14.26 11.69
C PRO A 277 16.30 -14.87 12.90
N LYS A 278 16.66 -14.05 13.88
CA LYS A 278 17.38 -14.46 15.11
C LYS A 278 16.59 -15.42 16.03
N ASN A 279 15.36 -15.80 15.67
CA ASN A 279 14.47 -16.61 16.49
C ASN A 279 13.87 -17.80 15.72
N GLU A 280 14.70 -18.70 15.21
CA GLU A 280 14.31 -20.11 15.21
C GLU A 280 15.12 -20.79 16.31
N PRO A 281 14.49 -21.40 17.34
CA PRO A 281 15.22 -22.29 18.23
C PRO A 281 15.77 -23.43 17.36
N VAL A 282 17.08 -23.42 17.16
CA VAL A 282 17.79 -24.58 16.63
C VAL A 282 17.61 -25.66 17.67
N ALA A 283 16.76 -26.65 17.35
CA ALA A 283 16.69 -27.86 18.15
C ALA A 283 18.13 -28.41 18.28
N PRO A 284 18.55 -28.95 19.44
CA PRO A 284 19.92 -29.34 19.71
C PRO A 284 20.45 -30.49 18.83
N ASP A 285 19.69 -30.91 17.83
CA ASP A 285 20.05 -31.92 16.86
C ASP A 285 19.66 -31.41 15.46
N GLY A 286 20.65 -31.06 14.64
CA GLY A 286 20.57 -30.20 13.45
C GLY A 286 19.70 -30.67 12.27
N ARG A 287 18.40 -30.91 12.47
CA ARG A 287 17.44 -31.23 11.41
C ARG A 287 16.37 -30.16 11.30
N LYS A 288 16.27 -29.54 10.11
CA LYS A 288 15.20 -28.59 9.74
C LYS A 288 13.82 -29.26 9.90
N ALA A 289 12.92 -28.63 10.66
CA ALA A 289 11.56 -29.10 10.84
C ALA A 289 10.74 -28.97 9.55
N ILE A 290 10.51 -30.08 8.86
CA ILE A 290 9.57 -30.17 7.73
C ILE A 290 8.14 -30.07 8.29
N ARG A 291 7.47 -28.92 8.14
CA ARG A 291 6.03 -28.78 8.44
C ARG A 291 5.20 -29.54 7.41
N ARG A 292 4.79 -30.76 7.74
CA ARG A 292 3.68 -31.47 7.06
C ARG A 292 2.37 -30.70 7.29
N ARG A 293 1.78 -30.17 6.22
CA ARG A 293 0.39 -29.68 6.20
C ARG A 293 -0.56 -30.85 6.45
N LYS A 294 -1.24 -30.87 7.60
CA LYS A 294 -2.44 -31.70 7.79
C LYS A 294 -3.56 -31.07 6.94
N ARG A 295 -4.04 -31.83 5.95
CA ARG A 295 -5.39 -31.68 5.40
C ARG A 295 -6.35 -32.30 6.40
N SER A 296 -7.38 -31.56 6.79
CA SER A 296 -8.55 -32.08 7.49
C SER A 296 -9.75 -31.94 6.58
N ALA A 297 -10.61 -32.95 6.65
CA ALA A 297 -11.76 -33.28 5.80
C ALA A 297 -12.79 -32.17 5.63
#